data_AF-A0A061SDG2-F1
#
_entry.id   AF-A0A061SDG2-F1
#
_cell.length_a   1.000
_cell.length_b   1.000
_cell.length_c   1.000
_cell.angle_alpha   90.00
_cell.angle_beta   90.00
_cell.angle_gamma   90.00
#
_symmetry.space_group_name_H-M   'P 1'
#
loop_
_entity.id
_entity.type
_entity.pdbx_description
1 polymer ?
#
loop_
_entity_poly.entity_id
_entity_poly.type
_entity_poly.pdbx_seq_one_letter_code
_entity_poly.pdbx_strand_id
1 'polypeptide(L)'
;FLSAVAEEMRPGQLLHSENFSLLSSMNAIEVGDPKMDAGLNTVQVPVDEILSNAAAPESLTGPQVLGVVDHLMMCEATWFSGESLPQTVGTCLYLLRLERTAANPLLFTFIQAVRVTVSLVRSLVIQGMVCQEEEFLPRALGLPLENVSAEEADEAAAEVDALEGILSEGARAATTGPEGLRRAQQALSEAEEEVDRVEATRGLADRDCPGFDP
;
A
#
# COMPACT_ATOMS: atom_id res chain seq x y z
N PHE A 1 -12.19 28.05 -34.95
CA PHE A 1 -11.84 27.06 -35.98
C PHE A 1 -12.59 25.75 -35.75
N LEU A 2 -12.35 25.02 -34.65
CA LEU A 2 -13.06 23.75 -34.35
C LEU A 2 -14.59 23.89 -34.27
N SER A 3 -15.10 25.01 -33.73
CA SER A 3 -16.54 25.30 -33.68
C SER A 3 -17.19 25.43 -35.06
N ALA A 4 -16.54 26.14 -35.99
CA ALA A 4 -17.04 26.31 -37.36
C ALA A 4 -17.07 24.98 -38.12
N VAL A 5 -16.04 24.14 -37.95
CA VAL A 5 -16.00 22.79 -38.55
C VAL A 5 -17.12 21.91 -37.95
N ALA A 6 -17.38 21.99 -36.65
CA ALA A 6 -18.45 21.22 -36.01
C ALA A 6 -19.86 21.61 -36.51
N GLU A 7 -20.09 22.89 -36.84
CA GLU A 7 -21.36 23.37 -37.41
C GLU A 7 -21.63 22.82 -38.82
N GLU A 8 -20.58 22.48 -39.58
CA GLU A 8 -20.69 21.91 -40.93
C GLU A 8 -20.90 20.38 -40.94
N MET A 9 -20.71 19.71 -39.79
CA MET A 9 -20.87 18.26 -39.67
C MET A 9 -22.35 17.85 -39.57
N ARG A 10 -22.71 16.76 -40.25
CA ARG A 10 -24.04 16.13 -40.15
C ARG A 10 -24.07 15.08 -39.04
N PRO A 11 -25.24 14.83 -38.40
CA PRO A 11 -25.38 13.75 -37.43
C PRO A 11 -24.89 12.41 -38.00
N GLY A 12 -24.08 11.70 -37.22
CA GLY A 12 -23.46 10.43 -37.61
C GLY A 12 -22.10 10.56 -38.32
N GLN A 13 -21.60 11.78 -38.57
CA GLN A 13 -20.23 11.98 -39.02
C GLN A 13 -19.27 12.09 -37.84
N LEU A 14 -18.08 11.52 -37.99
CA LEU A 14 -17.00 11.58 -37.00
C LEU A 14 -15.70 11.96 -37.70
N LEU A 15 -15.04 12.99 -37.19
CA LEU A 15 -13.69 13.36 -37.63
C LEU A 15 -12.68 12.69 -36.70
N HIS A 16 -11.83 11.83 -37.26
CA HIS A 16 -10.83 11.08 -36.50
C HIS A 16 -9.59 10.80 -37.36
N SER A 17 -8.49 10.39 -36.73
CA SER A 17 -7.28 9.97 -37.45
C SER A 17 -7.46 8.60 -38.10
N GLU A 18 -6.64 8.27 -39.10
CA GLU A 18 -6.71 6.98 -39.79
C GLU A 18 -6.48 5.76 -38.86
N ASN A 19 -5.78 5.97 -37.74
CA ASN A 19 -5.48 4.91 -36.75
C ASN A 19 -6.51 4.82 -35.62
N PHE A 20 -7.55 5.67 -35.63
CA PHE A 20 -8.56 5.67 -34.60
C PHE A 20 -9.61 4.57 -34.82
N SER A 21 -9.98 3.88 -33.75
CA SER A 21 -10.99 2.83 -33.76
C SER A 21 -12.06 3.11 -32.71
N LEU A 22 -13.34 3.01 -33.10
CA LEU A 22 -14.47 3.14 -32.20
C LEU A 22 -14.46 2.10 -31.08
N LEU A 23 -13.91 0.90 -31.34
CA LEU A 23 -13.75 -0.14 -30.33
C LEU A 23 -12.79 0.32 -29.23
N SER A 24 -11.71 1.00 -29.59
CA SER A 24 -10.76 1.57 -28.62
C SER A 24 -11.38 2.72 -27.83
N SER A 25 -12.30 3.47 -28.44
CA SER A 25 -13.01 4.57 -27.78
C SER A 25 -14.00 4.14 -26.71
N MET A 26 -14.47 2.88 -26.73
CA MET A 26 -15.40 2.38 -25.71
C MET A 26 -14.79 2.35 -24.30
N ASN A 27 -13.46 2.30 -24.20
CA ASN A 27 -12.74 2.35 -22.93
C ASN A 27 -12.31 3.78 -22.54
N ALA A 28 -12.65 4.79 -23.33
CA ALA A 28 -12.29 6.17 -23.02
C ALA A 28 -13.06 6.68 -21.80
N ILE A 29 -12.38 7.45 -20.96
CA ILE A 29 -12.99 8.12 -19.81
C ILE A 29 -13.75 9.36 -20.31
N GLU A 30 -14.99 9.54 -19.84
CA GLU A 30 -15.78 10.73 -20.08
C GLU A 30 -15.56 11.74 -18.94
N VAL A 31 -14.90 12.85 -19.24
CA VAL A 31 -14.64 13.93 -18.27
C VAL A 31 -15.96 14.61 -17.89
N GLY A 32 -16.18 14.81 -16.59
CA GLY A 32 -17.40 15.43 -16.05
C GLY A 32 -18.57 14.47 -15.82
N ASP A 33 -18.44 13.18 -16.15
CA ASP A 33 -19.42 12.17 -15.75
C ASP A 33 -19.12 11.65 -14.34
N PRO A 34 -20.08 11.70 -13.37
CA PRO A 34 -19.83 11.29 -11.99
C PRO A 34 -19.42 9.83 -11.77
N LYS A 35 -19.67 8.94 -12.74
CA LYS A 35 -19.33 7.51 -12.66
C LYS A 35 -18.04 7.19 -13.40
N MET A 36 -17.75 7.88 -14.50
CA MET A 36 -16.57 7.62 -15.33
C MET A 36 -15.37 8.50 -14.91
N ASP A 37 -15.62 9.70 -14.43
CA ASP A 37 -14.59 10.66 -14.02
C ASP A 37 -14.32 10.58 -12.51
N ALA A 38 -13.35 9.76 -12.12
CA ALA A 38 -12.89 9.67 -10.74
C ALA A 38 -12.38 11.02 -10.19
N GLY A 39 -11.90 11.92 -11.06
CA GLY A 39 -11.41 13.25 -10.70
C GLY A 39 -12.51 14.26 -10.38
N LEU A 40 -13.76 14.01 -10.79
CA LEU A 40 -14.86 14.96 -10.61
C LEU A 40 -15.24 15.17 -9.15
N ASN A 41 -15.21 14.10 -8.35
CA ASN A 41 -15.62 14.10 -6.93
C ASN A 41 -14.46 13.84 -5.96
N THR A 42 -13.23 13.72 -6.44
CA THR A 42 -12.06 13.60 -5.56
C THR A 42 -11.40 14.95 -5.36
N VAL A 43 -11.23 15.33 -4.09
CA VAL A 43 -10.24 16.35 -3.76
C VAL A 43 -8.89 15.65 -3.89
N GLN A 44 -8.13 16.02 -4.92
CA GLN A 44 -6.75 15.56 -5.12
C GLN A 44 -5.86 16.22 -4.06
N VAL A 45 -5.95 15.72 -2.82
CA VAL A 45 -5.08 16.15 -1.73
C VAL A 45 -3.81 15.32 -1.80
N PRO A 46 -2.62 15.93 -1.92
CA PRO A 46 -1.36 15.21 -1.83
C PRO A 46 -1.30 14.38 -0.55
N VAL A 47 -0.70 13.20 -0.62
CA VAL A 47 -0.57 12.30 0.54
C VAL A 47 0.04 13.04 1.75
N ASP A 48 1.03 13.91 1.52
CA ASP A 48 1.69 14.67 2.57
C ASP A 48 0.76 15.68 3.26
N GLU A 49 -0.20 16.26 2.52
CA GLU A 49 -1.22 17.15 3.08
C GLU A 49 -2.26 16.36 3.88
N ILE A 50 -2.66 15.17 3.43
CA ILE A 50 -3.53 14.26 4.21
C ILE A 50 -2.85 13.89 5.54
N LEU A 51 -1.57 13.57 5.50
CA LEU A 51 -0.78 13.21 6.68
C LEU A 51 -0.61 14.39 7.64
N SER A 52 -0.50 15.61 7.13
CA SER A 52 -0.43 16.83 7.95
C SER A 52 -1.70 17.07 8.78
N ASN A 53 -2.85 16.52 8.35
CA ASN A 53 -4.14 16.59 9.05
C ASN A 53 -4.34 15.46 10.08
N ALA A 54 -3.25 14.87 10.58
CA ALA A 54 -3.26 13.79 11.57
C ALA A 54 -4.04 12.52 11.14
N ALA A 55 -4.20 12.28 9.84
CA ALA A 55 -4.85 11.07 9.32
C ALA A 55 -4.08 9.78 9.61
N ALA A 56 -2.76 9.87 9.84
CA ALA A 56 -1.90 8.79 10.29
C ALA A 56 -0.88 9.31 11.32
N PRO A 57 -1.21 9.33 12.61
CA PRO A 57 -0.30 9.80 13.66
C PRO A 57 0.88 8.83 13.86
N GLU A 58 2.07 9.38 14.09
CA GLU A 58 3.30 8.60 14.36
C GLU A 58 3.25 7.90 15.73
N SER A 59 2.61 8.53 16.71
CA SER A 59 2.43 7.95 18.05
C SER A 59 1.07 7.26 18.14
N LEU A 60 1.11 5.93 18.17
CA LEU A 60 -0.07 5.08 18.33
C LEU A 60 -0.05 4.38 19.68
N THR A 61 -1.21 4.29 20.31
CA THR A 61 -1.41 3.42 21.48
C THR A 61 -1.50 1.95 21.04
N GLY A 62 -1.18 1.02 21.94
CA GLY A 62 -1.25 -0.43 21.63
C GLY A 62 -2.57 -0.87 20.98
N PRO A 63 -3.76 -0.46 21.48
CA PRO A 63 -5.03 -0.76 20.82
C PRO A 63 -5.18 -0.18 19.41
N GLN A 64 -4.61 0.99 19.14
CA GLN A 64 -4.64 1.59 17.80
C GLN A 64 -3.70 0.84 16.84
N VAL A 65 -2.52 0.42 17.30
CA VAL A 65 -1.62 -0.45 16.52
C VAL A 65 -2.34 -1.73 16.12
N LEU A 66 -2.98 -2.40 17.08
CA LEU A 66 -3.77 -3.61 16.78
C LEU A 66 -4.91 -3.35 15.80
N GLY A 67 -5.59 -2.20 15.91
CA GLY A 67 -6.64 -1.82 14.96
C GLY A 67 -6.11 -1.61 13.54
N VAL A 68 -4.93 -1.00 13.38
CA VAL A 68 -4.28 -0.86 12.07
C VAL A 68 -3.89 -2.22 11.49
N VAL A 69 -3.30 -3.08 12.32
CA VAL A 69 -2.88 -4.45 11.94
C VAL A 69 -4.09 -5.27 11.49
N ASP A 70 -5.16 -5.30 12.28
CA ASP A 70 -6.39 -6.05 11.97
C ASP A 70 -7.05 -5.56 10.67
N HIS A 71 -7.16 -4.24 10.49
CA HIS A 71 -7.73 -3.67 9.29
C HIS A 71 -6.87 -3.96 8.04
N LEU A 72 -5.54 -3.87 8.16
CA LEU A 72 -4.65 -4.15 7.06
C LEU A 72 -4.69 -5.63 6.65
N MET A 73 -4.75 -6.57 7.61
CA MET A 73 -4.94 -7.99 7.31
C MET A 73 -6.28 -8.24 6.58
N MET A 74 -7.34 -7.54 6.98
CA MET A 74 -8.64 -7.62 6.30
C MET A 74 -8.58 -7.08 4.87
N CYS A 75 -7.89 -5.96 4.65
CA CYS A 75 -7.64 -5.42 3.31
C CYS A 75 -6.83 -6.38 2.44
N GLU A 76 -5.79 -7.02 3.00
CA GLU A 76 -4.96 -8.00 2.29
C GLU A 76 -5.77 -9.25 1.89
N ALA A 77 -6.57 -9.80 2.81
CA ALA A 77 -7.45 -10.92 2.50
C ALA A 77 -8.51 -10.57 1.43
N THR A 78 -9.01 -9.33 1.47
CA THR A 78 -9.95 -8.81 0.47
C THR A 78 -9.28 -8.71 -0.91
N TRP A 79 -8.03 -8.24 -0.96
CA TRP A 79 -7.24 -8.22 -2.19
C TRP A 79 -7.00 -9.62 -2.75
N PHE A 80 -6.63 -10.58 -1.90
CA PHE A 80 -6.48 -11.98 -2.31
C PHE A 80 -7.76 -12.61 -2.86
N SER A 81 -8.92 -12.05 -2.51
CA SER A 81 -10.23 -12.48 -3.02
C SER A 81 -10.58 -11.88 -4.39
N GLY A 82 -9.70 -11.06 -4.98
CA GLY A 82 -9.84 -10.52 -6.34
C GLY A 82 -10.19 -9.03 -6.41
N GLU A 83 -10.30 -8.34 -5.28
CA GLU A 83 -10.54 -6.89 -5.26
C GLU A 83 -9.31 -6.07 -5.70
N SER A 84 -9.50 -4.79 -5.97
CA SER A 84 -8.43 -3.92 -6.47
C SER A 84 -7.41 -3.56 -5.40
N LEU A 85 -6.11 -3.69 -5.72
CA LEU A 85 -4.99 -3.40 -4.82
C LEU A 85 -4.98 -1.94 -4.30
N PRO A 86 -5.09 -0.90 -5.16
CA PRO A 86 -5.25 0.50 -4.72
C PRO A 86 -6.45 0.76 -3.82
N GLN A 87 -7.53 -0.01 -3.95
CA GLN A 87 -8.78 0.19 -3.20
C GLN A 87 -8.84 -0.63 -1.90
N THR A 88 -7.88 -1.54 -1.70
CA THR A 88 -7.78 -2.39 -0.52
C THR A 88 -6.52 -2.03 0.27
N VAL A 89 -5.42 -2.76 0.08
CA VAL A 89 -4.15 -2.55 0.80
C VAL A 89 -3.56 -1.16 0.55
N GLY A 90 -3.73 -0.62 -0.66
CA GLY A 90 -3.28 0.72 -1.04
C GLY A 90 -3.96 1.86 -0.29
N THR A 91 -5.02 1.59 0.47
CA THR A 91 -5.70 2.59 1.32
C THR A 91 -4.96 2.86 2.63
N CYS A 92 -4.06 1.96 3.04
CA CYS A 92 -3.30 2.11 4.28
C CYS A 92 -2.19 3.16 4.12
N LEU A 93 -2.33 4.31 4.78
CA LEU A 93 -1.37 5.40 4.72
C LEU A 93 0.02 5.02 5.26
N TYR A 94 0.09 4.16 6.27
CA TYR A 94 1.35 3.68 6.83
C TYR A 94 2.13 2.80 5.83
N LEU A 95 1.44 2.11 4.92
CA LEU A 95 2.07 1.35 3.85
C LEU A 95 2.69 2.28 2.79
N LEU A 96 2.01 3.40 2.50
CA LEU A 96 2.49 4.44 1.58
C LEU A 96 3.66 5.27 2.14
N ARG A 97 3.75 5.41 3.46
CA ARG A 97 4.80 6.15 4.18
C ARG A 97 5.28 5.36 5.40
N LEU A 98 6.23 4.46 5.17
CA LEU A 98 6.87 3.65 6.22
C LEU A 98 7.55 4.49 7.31
N GLU A 99 8.07 5.66 6.97
CA GLU A 99 8.71 6.58 7.93
C GLU A 99 7.79 6.91 9.12
N ARG A 100 6.46 6.86 8.92
CA ARG A 100 5.47 7.12 9.97
C ARG A 100 5.38 6.02 11.02
N THR A 101 5.91 4.84 10.75
CA THR A 101 5.87 3.70 11.67
C THR A 101 7.18 3.53 12.44
N ALA A 102 8.20 4.35 12.19
CA ALA A 102 9.50 4.28 12.87
C ALA A 102 9.38 4.39 14.40
N ALA A 103 8.38 5.09 14.91
CA ALA A 103 8.14 5.19 16.36
C ALA A 103 7.57 3.90 16.99
N ASN A 104 7.19 2.90 16.19
CA ASN A 104 6.66 1.63 16.66
C ASN A 104 7.24 0.46 15.84
N PRO A 105 8.32 -0.17 16.31
CA PRO A 105 9.00 -1.24 15.60
C PRO A 105 8.09 -2.43 15.27
N LEU A 106 7.13 -2.78 16.15
CA LEU A 106 6.16 -3.84 15.87
C LEU A 106 5.34 -3.55 14.61
N LEU A 107 4.82 -2.33 14.53
CA LEU A 107 4.00 -1.88 13.41
C LEU A 107 4.84 -1.75 12.14
N PHE A 108 6.07 -1.23 12.25
CA PHE A 108 7.01 -1.13 11.13
C PHE A 108 7.28 -2.50 10.52
N THR A 109 7.75 -3.47 11.32
CA THR A 109 8.08 -4.82 10.84
C THR A 109 6.87 -5.48 10.20
N PHE A 110 5.69 -5.35 10.81
CA PHE A 110 4.46 -5.89 10.24
C PHE A 110 4.12 -5.28 8.87
N ILE A 111 4.15 -3.95 8.75
CA ILE A 111 3.80 -3.27 7.49
C ILE A 111 4.84 -3.56 6.41
N GLN A 112 6.12 -3.67 6.78
CA GLN A 112 7.18 -4.08 5.85
C GLN A 112 6.92 -5.48 5.32
N ALA A 113 6.59 -6.43 6.19
CA ALA A 113 6.25 -7.78 5.76
C ALA A 113 5.04 -7.83 4.82
N VAL A 114 4.01 -7.03 5.08
CA VAL A 114 2.85 -6.90 4.18
C VAL A 114 3.28 -6.31 2.82
N ARG A 115 4.11 -5.27 2.80
CA ARG A 115 4.64 -4.70 1.53
C ARG A 115 5.40 -5.73 0.71
N VAL A 116 6.24 -6.52 1.37
CA VAL A 116 7.00 -7.59 0.74
C VAL A 116 6.07 -8.67 0.20
N THR A 117 5.13 -9.14 1.01
CA THR A 117 4.12 -10.14 0.62
C THR A 117 3.33 -9.70 -0.61
N VAL A 118 2.80 -8.46 -0.59
CA VAL A 118 2.05 -7.89 -1.71
C VAL A 118 2.90 -7.84 -2.98
N SER A 119 4.16 -7.44 -2.87
CA SER A 119 5.08 -7.32 -4.00
C SER A 119 5.43 -8.68 -4.61
N LEU A 120 5.61 -9.70 -3.77
CA LEU A 120 5.86 -11.08 -4.18
C LEU A 120 4.64 -11.70 -4.85
N VAL A 121 3.46 -11.63 -4.21
CA VAL A 121 2.21 -12.18 -4.76
C VAL A 121 1.93 -11.53 -6.11
N ARG A 122 2.06 -10.20 -6.21
CA ARG A 122 1.91 -9.48 -7.48
C ARG A 122 2.88 -9.99 -8.54
N SER A 123 4.16 -10.19 -8.19
CA SER A 123 5.17 -10.70 -9.11
C SER A 123 4.85 -12.11 -9.59
N LEU A 124 4.43 -12.99 -8.67
CA LEU A 124 4.02 -14.37 -8.98
C LEU A 124 2.80 -14.42 -9.89
N VAL A 125 1.77 -13.61 -9.63
CA VAL A 125 0.56 -13.53 -10.47
C VAL A 125 0.89 -13.05 -11.88
N ILE A 126 1.73 -12.02 -12.00
CA ILE A 126 2.17 -11.49 -13.30
C ILE A 126 2.98 -12.54 -14.07
N GLN A 127 3.90 -13.23 -13.40
CA GLN A 127 4.70 -14.30 -14.02
C GLN A 127 3.88 -15.54 -14.37
N GLY A 128 2.88 -15.86 -13.55
CA GLY A 128 1.97 -16.98 -13.73
C GLY A 128 0.98 -16.81 -14.88
N MET A 129 0.98 -15.66 -15.55
CA MET A 129 0.09 -15.35 -16.68
C MET A 129 -1.40 -15.57 -16.35
N VAL A 130 -1.78 -15.33 -15.09
CA VAL A 130 -3.16 -15.40 -14.61
C VAL A 130 -4.02 -14.42 -15.41
N CYS A 131 -5.27 -14.77 -15.69
CA CYS A 131 -6.18 -13.90 -16.42
C CYS A 131 -6.44 -12.61 -15.62
N GLN A 132 -5.80 -11.51 -16.04
CA GLN A 132 -5.94 -10.21 -15.39
C GLN A 132 -7.40 -9.75 -15.45
N GLU A 133 -7.92 -9.22 -14.34
CA GLU A 133 -9.28 -8.71 -14.19
C GLU A 133 -10.40 -9.78 -14.14
N GLU A 134 -10.11 -11.06 -14.43
CA GLU A 134 -11.06 -12.17 -14.24
C GLU A 134 -10.79 -12.93 -12.93
N GLU A 135 -9.52 -13.26 -12.66
CA GLU A 135 -9.14 -14.09 -11.50
C GLU A 135 -8.40 -13.27 -10.43
N PHE A 136 -7.62 -12.29 -10.85
CA PHE A 136 -6.84 -11.44 -9.94
C PHE A 136 -6.57 -10.06 -10.53
N LEU A 137 -6.49 -9.04 -9.67
CA LEU A 137 -6.14 -7.67 -10.01
C LEU A 137 -4.75 -7.29 -9.49
N PRO A 138 -3.66 -7.56 -10.25
CA PRO A 138 -2.29 -7.24 -9.85
C PRO A 138 -1.91 -5.77 -10.11
N ARG A 139 -2.85 -4.94 -10.61
CA ARG A 139 -2.56 -3.58 -11.04
C ARG A 139 -2.40 -2.66 -9.82
N ALA A 140 -1.19 -2.15 -9.65
CA ALA A 140 -0.82 -1.27 -8.55
C ALA A 140 -1.21 0.21 -8.75
N LEU A 141 -1.60 0.62 -9.97
CA LEU A 141 -2.05 1.98 -10.30
C LEU A 141 -1.18 3.10 -9.68
N GLY A 142 0.13 3.00 -9.82
CA GLY A 142 1.08 4.01 -9.31
C GLY A 142 1.43 3.89 -7.83
N LEU A 143 0.97 2.86 -7.10
CA LEU A 143 1.45 2.56 -5.75
C LEU A 143 2.97 2.29 -5.77
N PRO A 144 3.72 2.81 -4.77
CA PRO A 144 5.17 2.67 -4.68
C PRO A 144 5.55 1.27 -4.16
N LEU A 145 5.21 0.22 -4.92
CA LEU A 145 5.60 -1.16 -4.64
C LEU A 145 6.86 -1.50 -5.43
N GLU A 146 7.92 -1.81 -4.72
CA GLU A 146 9.19 -2.21 -5.30
C GLU A 146 9.18 -3.70 -5.63
N ASN A 147 9.99 -4.11 -6.61
CA ASN A 147 10.20 -5.53 -6.86
C ASN A 147 11.13 -6.06 -5.77
N VAL A 148 10.63 -7.00 -4.97
CA VAL A 148 11.36 -7.58 -3.85
C VAL A 148 12.05 -8.87 -4.32
N SER A 149 13.31 -9.03 -3.94
CA SER A 149 14.09 -10.25 -4.17
C SER A 149 13.70 -11.37 -3.19
N ALA A 150 14.07 -12.61 -3.50
CA ALA A 150 13.84 -13.74 -2.59
C ALA A 150 14.59 -13.58 -1.25
N GLU A 151 15.77 -12.94 -1.26
CA GLU A 151 16.56 -12.71 -0.05
C GLU A 151 15.89 -11.70 0.88
N GLU A 152 15.38 -10.59 0.33
CA GLU A 152 14.60 -9.60 1.10
C GLU A 152 13.29 -10.20 1.63
N ALA A 153 12.71 -11.15 0.90
CA ALA A 153 11.53 -11.89 1.35
C ALA A 153 11.82 -12.79 2.55
N ASP A 154 12.90 -13.58 2.47
CA ASP A 154 13.33 -14.46 3.56
C ASP A 154 13.74 -13.64 4.80
N GLU A 155 14.39 -12.49 4.60
CA GLU A 155 14.75 -11.58 5.68
C GLU A 155 13.52 -10.99 6.37
N ALA A 156 12.56 -10.46 5.62
CA ALA A 156 11.32 -9.92 6.17
C ALA A 156 10.50 -11.00 6.93
N ALA A 157 10.49 -12.23 6.43
CA ALA A 157 9.85 -13.36 7.11
C ALA A 157 10.54 -13.69 8.44
N ALA A 158 11.88 -13.73 8.45
CA ALA A 158 12.66 -13.98 9.66
C ALA A 158 12.47 -12.88 10.73
N GLU A 159 12.37 -11.62 10.32
CA GLU A 159 12.10 -10.49 11.22
C GLU A 159 10.71 -10.64 11.89
N VAL A 160 9.68 -11.01 11.13
CA VAL A 160 8.33 -11.24 11.67
C VAL A 160 8.30 -12.44 12.62
N ASP A 161 8.94 -13.55 12.26
CA ASP A 161 9.01 -14.75 13.11
C ASP A 161 9.70 -14.45 14.45
N ALA A 162 10.80 -13.68 14.43
CA ALA A 162 11.48 -13.25 15.64
C ALA A 162 10.56 -12.41 16.53
N LEU A 163 9.83 -11.47 15.93
CA LEU A 163 8.90 -10.59 16.63
C LEU A 163 7.70 -11.35 17.23
N GLU A 164 7.13 -12.31 16.49
CA GLU A 164 6.08 -13.18 16.99
C GLU A 164 6.56 -13.98 18.21
N GLY A 165 7.80 -14.47 18.17
CA GLY A 165 8.44 -15.15 19.29
C GLY A 165 8.46 -14.28 20.55
N ILE A 166 8.93 -13.03 20.42
CA ILE A 166 9.01 -12.07 21.53
C ILE A 166 7.62 -11.73 22.09
N LEU A 167 6.64 -11.49 21.22
CA LEU A 167 5.26 -11.23 21.64
C LEU A 167 4.64 -12.43 22.34
N SER A 168 4.88 -13.65 21.85
CA SER A 168 4.39 -14.89 22.45
C SER A 168 4.98 -15.13 23.84
N GLU A 169 6.27 -14.88 24.02
CA GLU A 169 6.94 -14.95 25.32
C GLU A 169 6.43 -13.88 26.28
N GLY A 170 6.30 -12.64 25.80
CA GLY A 170 5.74 -11.52 26.57
C GLY A 170 4.31 -11.77 27.01
N ALA A 171 3.46 -12.32 26.14
CA ALA A 171 2.09 -12.71 26.46
C ALA A 171 2.05 -13.79 27.54
N ARG A 172 2.89 -14.83 27.43
CA ARG A 172 3.01 -15.87 28.46
C ARG A 172 3.48 -15.29 29.79
N ALA A 173 4.48 -14.41 29.78
CA ALA A 173 4.98 -13.75 30.98
C ALA A 173 3.89 -12.88 31.65
N ALA A 174 3.11 -12.12 30.87
CA ALA A 174 2.04 -11.27 31.40
C ALA A 174 0.95 -12.06 32.14
N THR A 175 0.73 -13.34 31.79
CA THR A 175 -0.21 -14.21 32.54
C THR A 175 0.29 -14.59 33.94
N THR A 176 1.59 -14.40 34.24
CA THR A 176 2.23 -14.80 35.52
C THR A 176 2.26 -13.70 36.58
N GLY A 177 1.68 -12.53 36.31
CA GLY A 177 1.57 -11.41 37.26
C GLY A 177 2.38 -10.15 36.88
N PRO A 178 2.42 -9.12 37.74
CA PRO A 178 2.96 -7.80 37.38
C PRO A 178 4.47 -7.77 37.09
N GLU A 179 5.26 -8.71 37.60
CA GLU A 179 6.68 -8.85 37.22
C GLU A 179 6.85 -9.39 35.80
N GLY A 180 5.93 -10.23 35.32
CA GLY A 180 5.94 -10.76 33.97
C GLY A 180 5.64 -9.69 32.92
N LEU A 181 4.77 -8.72 33.26
CA LEU A 181 4.53 -7.53 32.43
C LEU A 181 5.80 -6.68 32.27
N ARG A 182 6.58 -6.54 33.34
CA ARG A 182 7.85 -5.81 33.33
C ARG A 182 8.91 -6.48 32.44
N ARG A 183 9.00 -7.81 32.48
CA ARG A 183 9.90 -8.58 31.59
C ARG A 183 9.46 -8.51 30.13
N ALA A 184 8.15 -8.57 29.87
CA ALA A 184 7.60 -8.41 28.52
C ALA A 184 7.91 -7.01 27.93
N GLN A 185 7.79 -5.95 28.75
CA GLN A 185 8.17 -4.60 28.33
C GLN A 185 9.66 -4.46 28.03
N GLN A 186 10.52 -5.15 28.79
CA GLN A 186 11.96 -5.11 28.55
C GLN A 186 12.35 -5.88 27.28
N ALA A 187 11.80 -7.08 27.06
CA ALA A 187 12.03 -7.86 25.85
C ALA A 187 11.52 -7.14 24.59
N LEU A 188 10.40 -6.40 24.71
CA LEU A 188 9.92 -5.54 23.64
C LEU A 188 10.92 -4.43 23.33
N SER A 189 11.46 -3.73 24.35
CA SER A 189 12.47 -2.69 24.10
C SER A 189 13.78 -3.20 23.49
N GLU A 190 14.16 -4.44 23.82
CA GLU A 190 15.35 -5.08 23.22
C GLU A 190 15.10 -5.44 21.74
N ALA A 191 13.87 -5.85 21.39
CA ALA A 191 13.45 -6.05 20.01
C ALA A 191 13.44 -4.74 19.22
N GLU A 192 12.98 -3.65 19.85
CA GLU A 192 12.95 -2.31 19.26
C GLU A 192 14.37 -1.84 18.89
N GLU A 193 15.37 -2.07 19.74
CA GLU A 193 16.79 -1.75 19.43
C GLU A 193 17.36 -2.59 18.28
N GLU A 194 16.92 -3.84 18.13
CA GLU A 194 17.35 -4.74 17.04
C GLU A 194 16.78 -4.27 15.70
N VAL A 195 15.49 -3.90 15.65
CA VAL A 195 14.83 -3.38 14.45
C VAL A 195 15.44 -2.04 14.02
N ASP A 196 15.69 -1.12 14.97
CA ASP A 196 16.36 0.16 14.70
C ASP A 196 17.77 -0.05 14.09
N ARG A 197 18.50 -1.08 14.54
CA ARG A 197 19.80 -1.43 13.92
C ARG A 197 19.65 -1.94 12.50
N VAL A 198 18.67 -2.82 12.24
CA VAL A 198 18.42 -3.39 10.91
C VAL A 198 18.01 -2.28 9.93
N GLU A 199 17.14 -1.37 10.34
CA GLU A 199 16.79 -0.18 9.57
C GLU A 199 17.98 0.74 9.29
N ALA A 200 18.81 1.02 10.30
CA ALA A 200 20.00 1.83 10.15
C ALA A 200 21.02 1.21 9.17
N THR A 201 21.09 -0.13 9.09
CA THR A 201 21.90 -0.84 8.10
C THR A 201 21.30 -0.87 6.70
N ARG A 202 19.97 -0.90 6.57
CA ARG A 202 19.28 -0.81 5.28
C ARG A 202 19.41 0.56 4.63
N GLY A 203 19.67 1.59 5.44
CA GLY A 203 19.78 2.97 5.00
C GLY A 203 18.42 3.47 4.53
N LEU A 204 17.87 4.47 5.21
CA LEU A 204 17.01 5.43 4.53
C LEU A 204 17.87 6.15 3.49
N ALA A 205 18.18 5.47 2.39
CA ALA A 205 18.64 6.09 1.17
C ALA A 205 17.47 6.92 0.68
N ASP A 206 17.48 8.20 1.05
CA ASP A 206 17.47 9.31 0.11
C ASP A 206 17.35 8.82 -1.35
N ARG A 207 16.14 8.43 -1.72
CA ARG A 207 15.74 8.15 -3.09
C ARG A 207 14.54 9.04 -3.32
N ASP A 208 14.89 10.30 -3.58
CA ASP A 208 14.06 11.26 -4.28
C ASP A 208 13.13 10.50 -5.22
N CYS A 209 11.83 10.55 -4.91
CA CYS A 209 10.82 10.28 -5.92
C CYS A 209 11.14 11.24 -7.07
N PRO A 210 11.49 10.76 -8.28
CA PRO A 210 11.63 11.69 -9.39
C PRO A 210 10.28 12.39 -9.53
N GLY A 211 10.32 13.72 -9.41
CA GLY A 211 9.14 14.58 -9.45
C GLY A 211 8.25 14.17 -10.61
N PHE A 212 6.98 14.01 -10.29
CA PHE A 212 5.91 13.89 -11.26
C PHE A 212 5.82 15.25 -11.98
N ASP A 213 6.59 15.41 -13.05
CA ASP A 213 6.40 16.53 -13.98
C ASP A 213 5.18 16.20 -14.87
N PRO A 214 4.27 17.18 -15.07
CA PRO A 214 2.97 16.99 -15.71
C PRO A 214 3.02 16.63 -17.20
#